data_AF-A0A829PUJ4-F1
#
_entry.id   AF-A0A829PUJ4-F1
#
_cell.length_a   1.000
_cell.length_b   1.000
_cell.length_c   1.000
_cell.angle_alpha   90.00
_cell.angle_beta   90.00
_cell.angle_gamma   90.00
#
_symmetry.space_group_name_H-M   'P 1'
#
loop_
_entity.id
_entity.type
_entity.pdbx_description
1 polymer ?
#
loop_
_entity_poly.entity_id
_entity_poly.type
_entity_poly.pdbx_seq_one_letter_code
_entity_poly.pdbx_strand_id
1 'polypeptide(L)'
;MAYKIKKPVITNFLDFSTPELRERACAREVALNSRISQDSYLGVSHLTDPDGGSGEPVVVMRRYPDAARLSAMAKSKRVTKAHLDAIAEVLAGFHKRADRSPSIDEAGSLDAIVDRWDDTLTALEKYAGTVLAADDVRLVRTLATQFISGRAVLFAQRVADGRIIDGHGDLLASDIFCLPNGPVLLDCLEFDDRLRHVDGLDDAAFLAMDLEFLGRPDLGDYFMNRYVELSADTAPEPLRHFYIAYRALVRAKVDCIRFTQGQRSAAGRAAKHVAMALSHLGAATVRLVLVGGGPGAGKSTLARRISEDIGAQVISTDEVRQQLHRLGVISGGKGVLDAGLYSTENVGAVYDAVLRRARLALAGGHTVILDGTWRSPRHRLRAHQLAYEAGAPMVEFLCLAPLVTAQHRVAARHDGVSDATGDIAAALGAEFAGPDRGWGEAHVIDTRLPLDRSTAEAEELCRQALYAPVPCHPR
;
A
#
# COMPACT_ATOMS: atom_id res chain seq x y z
N MET A 1 -19.99 -35.60 3.05
CA MET A 1 -19.25 -35.05 4.21
C MET A 1 -17.75 -35.15 3.94
N ALA A 2 -16.95 -34.35 4.62
CA ALA A 2 -15.50 -34.41 4.66
C ALA A 2 -15.04 -34.50 6.14
N TYR A 3 -13.91 -35.17 6.35
CA TYR A 3 -13.31 -35.37 7.67
C TYR A 3 -11.88 -34.85 7.63
N LYS A 4 -11.52 -33.93 8.53
CA LYS A 4 -10.17 -33.35 8.62
C LYS A 4 -9.51 -33.83 9.92
N ILE A 5 -8.41 -34.57 9.78
CA ILE A 5 -7.59 -35.09 10.87
C ILE A 5 -6.41 -34.13 11.11
N LYS A 6 -6.09 -33.85 12.37
CA LYS A 6 -4.87 -33.12 12.75
C LYS A 6 -3.70 -34.09 12.81
N LYS A 7 -2.60 -33.80 12.11
CA LYS A 7 -1.42 -34.67 12.14
C LYS A 7 -0.70 -34.54 13.49
N PRO A 8 -0.16 -35.63 14.05
CA PRO A 8 0.59 -35.59 15.30
C PRO A 8 1.97 -34.96 15.07
N VAL A 9 2.04 -33.63 15.11
CA VAL A 9 3.24 -32.85 14.82
C VAL A 9 3.50 -31.87 15.96
N ILE A 10 4.78 -31.70 16.27
CA ILE A 10 5.29 -30.65 17.16
C ILE A 10 6.16 -29.72 16.33
N THR A 11 5.89 -28.42 16.41
CA THR A 11 6.72 -27.35 15.85
C THR A 11 6.91 -26.27 16.90
N ASN A 12 7.68 -25.22 16.59
CA ASN A 12 7.89 -24.09 17.50
C ASN A 12 6.61 -23.31 17.86
N PHE A 13 5.50 -23.56 17.16
CA PHE A 13 4.22 -22.82 17.32
C PHE A 13 2.98 -23.74 17.32
N LEU A 14 3.17 -25.07 17.22
CA LEU A 14 2.07 -26.05 17.18
C LEU A 14 2.47 -27.27 18.00
N ASP A 15 1.59 -27.71 18.90
CA ASP A 15 1.71 -28.99 19.57
C ASP A 15 0.42 -29.80 19.40
N PHE A 16 0.48 -30.80 18.52
CA PHE A 16 -0.58 -31.77 18.28
C PHE A 16 -0.15 -33.18 18.70
N SER A 17 0.80 -33.29 19.63
CA SER A 17 1.39 -34.57 20.03
C SER A 17 0.39 -35.54 20.65
N THR A 18 -0.55 -35.05 21.47
CA THR A 18 -1.56 -35.88 22.14
C THR A 18 -2.95 -35.77 21.52
N PRO A 19 -3.81 -36.80 21.65
CA PRO A 19 -5.20 -36.74 21.21
C PRO A 19 -5.98 -35.57 21.84
N GLU A 20 -5.75 -35.26 23.12
CA GLU A 20 -6.44 -34.15 23.81
C GLU A 20 -6.08 -32.78 23.23
N LEU A 21 -4.82 -32.60 22.83
CA LEU A 21 -4.39 -31.38 22.13
C LEU A 21 -5.03 -31.28 20.75
N ARG A 22 -5.16 -32.40 20.04
CA ARG A 22 -5.86 -32.44 18.74
C ARG A 22 -7.36 -32.21 18.87
N GLU A 23 -8.00 -32.73 19.92
CA GLU A 23 -9.42 -32.47 20.24
C GLU A 23 -9.67 -30.97 20.44
N ARG A 24 -8.82 -30.31 21.25
CA ARG A 24 -8.88 -28.86 21.45
C ARG A 24 -8.69 -28.08 20.15
N ALA A 25 -7.74 -28.51 19.30
CA ALA A 25 -7.51 -27.89 18.00
C ALA A 25 -8.69 -28.05 17.04
N CYS A 26 -9.31 -29.24 17.01
CA CYS A 26 -10.52 -29.51 16.23
C CYS A 26 -11.70 -28.64 16.71
N ALA A 27 -11.93 -28.56 18.02
CA ALA A 27 -12.98 -27.72 18.59
C ALA A 27 -12.77 -26.22 18.26
N ARG A 28 -11.51 -25.78 18.33
CA ARG A 28 -11.12 -24.39 17.99
C ARG A 28 -11.32 -24.09 16.51
N GLU A 29 -10.94 -24.99 15.61
CA GLU A 29 -11.20 -24.83 14.18
C GLU A 29 -12.70 -24.69 13.88
N VAL A 30 -13.53 -25.56 14.47
CA VAL A 30 -15.00 -25.49 14.33
C VAL A 30 -15.52 -24.15 14.83
N ALA A 31 -15.10 -23.70 16.02
CA ALA A 31 -15.55 -22.44 16.61
C ALA A 31 -15.18 -21.23 15.73
N LEU A 32 -13.94 -21.14 15.28
CA LEU A 32 -13.44 -19.98 14.51
C LEU A 32 -14.06 -19.90 13.12
N ASN A 33 -14.19 -21.03 12.43
CA ASN A 33 -14.77 -21.05 11.09
C ASN A 33 -16.29 -20.90 11.11
N SER A 34 -16.95 -21.27 12.20
CA SER A 34 -18.40 -21.07 12.34
C SER A 34 -18.80 -19.59 12.39
N ARG A 35 -17.86 -18.67 12.68
CA ARG A 35 -18.10 -17.22 12.67
C ARG A 35 -18.46 -16.67 11.29
N ILE A 36 -17.97 -17.33 10.23
CA ILE A 36 -18.19 -16.92 8.83
C ILE A 36 -18.98 -17.98 8.04
N SER A 37 -18.83 -19.26 8.37
CA SER A 37 -19.38 -20.40 7.63
C SER A 37 -19.99 -21.45 8.55
N GLN A 38 -20.93 -21.04 9.42
CA GLN A 38 -21.56 -21.90 10.44
C GLN A 38 -22.12 -23.22 9.88
N ASP A 39 -22.82 -23.18 8.75
CA ASP A 39 -23.44 -24.38 8.18
C ASP A 39 -22.43 -25.40 7.64
N SER A 40 -21.17 -24.99 7.44
CA SER A 40 -20.11 -25.83 6.86
C SER A 40 -19.48 -26.77 7.88
N TYR A 41 -19.39 -26.37 9.14
CA TYR A 41 -18.73 -27.14 10.21
C TYR A 41 -19.79 -27.83 11.09
N LEU A 42 -19.81 -29.16 11.08
CA LEU A 42 -20.83 -29.97 11.73
C LEU A 42 -20.43 -30.41 13.15
N GLY A 43 -19.21 -30.10 13.59
CA GLY A 43 -18.69 -30.41 14.92
C GLY A 43 -17.42 -31.26 14.90
N VAL A 44 -17.09 -31.81 16.06
CA VAL A 44 -15.97 -32.75 16.26
C VAL A 44 -16.56 -34.15 16.46
N SER A 45 -15.96 -35.14 15.81
CA SER A 45 -16.29 -36.56 15.99
C SER A 45 -15.00 -37.35 16.24
N HIS A 46 -15.12 -38.64 16.49
CA HIS A 46 -13.99 -39.51 16.79
C HIS A 46 -13.96 -40.68 15.82
N LEU A 47 -12.81 -40.90 15.17
CA LEU A 47 -12.55 -42.11 14.40
C LEU A 47 -11.93 -43.15 15.33
N THR A 48 -12.67 -44.22 15.60
CA THR A 48 -12.21 -45.34 16.42
C THR A 48 -11.73 -46.49 15.55
N ASP A 49 -10.67 -47.17 15.99
CA ASP A 49 -10.25 -48.44 15.41
C ASP A 49 -11.36 -49.50 15.60
N PRO A 50 -11.76 -50.24 14.55
CA PRO A 50 -12.72 -51.34 14.67
C PRO A 50 -12.34 -52.41 15.72
N ASP A 51 -11.05 -52.61 15.95
CA ASP A 51 -10.52 -53.62 16.89
C ASP A 51 -10.38 -53.10 18.33
N GLY A 52 -10.79 -51.84 18.58
CA GLY A 52 -10.71 -51.19 19.87
C GLY A 52 -9.42 -50.36 20.02
N GLY A 53 -9.58 -49.04 20.08
CA GLY A 53 -8.49 -48.09 20.28
C GLY A 53 -9.02 -46.73 20.73
N SER A 54 -8.13 -45.84 21.20
CA SER A 54 -8.53 -44.47 21.53
C SER A 54 -8.98 -43.73 20.28
N GLY A 55 -10.15 -43.11 20.32
CA GLY A 55 -10.73 -42.39 19.19
C GLY A 55 -9.87 -41.21 18.77
N GLU A 56 -9.53 -41.12 17.50
CA GLU A 56 -8.82 -39.99 16.92
C GLU A 56 -9.82 -38.86 16.61
N PRO A 57 -9.65 -37.66 17.18
CA PRO A 57 -10.58 -36.57 16.98
C PRO A 57 -10.49 -36.01 15.55
N VAL A 58 -11.64 -35.76 14.95
CA VAL A 58 -11.77 -35.26 13.57
C VAL A 58 -12.79 -34.15 13.48
N VAL A 59 -12.45 -33.12 12.69
CA VAL A 59 -13.43 -32.11 12.30
C VAL A 59 -14.34 -32.71 11.23
N VAL A 60 -15.65 -32.62 11.46
CA VAL A 60 -16.68 -33.05 10.53
C VAL A 60 -17.23 -31.83 9.81
N MET A 61 -17.18 -31.82 8.48
CA MET A 61 -17.64 -30.67 7.71
C MET A 61 -18.37 -31.08 6.42
N ARG A 62 -19.13 -30.14 5.85
CA ARG A 62 -19.74 -30.30 4.53
C ARG A 62 -18.64 -30.39 3.48
N ARG A 63 -18.82 -31.32 2.53
CA ARG A 63 -17.92 -31.45 1.37
C ARG A 63 -18.52 -30.66 0.22
N TYR A 64 -17.76 -29.74 -0.33
CA TYR A 64 -18.15 -28.94 -1.48
C TYR A 64 -17.52 -29.46 -2.78
N PRO A 65 -18.14 -29.22 -3.95
CA PRO A 65 -17.59 -29.65 -5.23
C PRO A 65 -16.28 -28.90 -5.56
N ASP A 66 -15.23 -29.63 -5.96
CA ASP A 66 -13.95 -29.00 -6.32
C ASP A 66 -14.07 -28.02 -7.49
N ALA A 67 -15.02 -28.26 -8.40
CA ALA A 67 -15.31 -27.37 -9.52
C ALA A 67 -15.90 -26.01 -9.11
N ALA A 68 -16.42 -25.89 -7.88
CA ALA A 68 -16.94 -24.66 -7.28
C ALA A 68 -15.89 -23.89 -6.46
N ARG A 69 -14.70 -24.47 -6.26
CA ARG A 69 -13.60 -23.82 -5.54
C ARG A 69 -13.07 -22.63 -6.33
N LEU A 70 -12.89 -21.49 -5.70
CA LEU A 70 -12.53 -20.23 -6.35
C LEU A 70 -11.21 -20.36 -7.13
N SER A 71 -10.21 -21.04 -6.56
CA SER A 71 -8.94 -21.32 -7.25
C SER A 71 -9.09 -22.18 -8.51
N ALA A 72 -10.01 -23.16 -8.52
CA ALA A 72 -10.30 -23.99 -9.70
C ALA A 72 -11.10 -23.18 -10.75
N MET A 73 -12.02 -22.34 -10.30
CA MET A 73 -12.76 -21.42 -11.17
C MET A 73 -11.84 -20.37 -11.78
N ALA A 74 -10.86 -19.84 -11.04
CA ALA A 74 -9.89 -18.86 -11.53
C ALA A 74 -9.03 -19.46 -12.65
N LYS A 75 -8.50 -20.66 -12.44
CA LYS A 75 -7.75 -21.42 -13.46
C LYS A 75 -8.56 -21.71 -14.72
N SER A 76 -9.85 -21.97 -14.56
CA SER A 76 -10.78 -22.21 -15.69
C SER A 76 -11.47 -20.94 -16.22
N LYS A 77 -11.06 -19.75 -15.75
CA LYS A 77 -11.63 -18.44 -16.13
C LYS A 77 -13.16 -18.33 -15.95
N ARG A 78 -13.71 -19.02 -14.95
CA ARG A 78 -15.15 -19.02 -14.61
C ARG A 78 -15.54 -18.08 -13.47
N VAL A 79 -14.57 -17.42 -12.84
CA VAL A 79 -14.85 -16.40 -11.81
C VAL A 79 -15.45 -15.17 -12.49
N THR A 80 -16.52 -14.64 -11.89
CA THR A 80 -17.23 -13.45 -12.36
C THR A 80 -17.21 -12.38 -11.28
N LYS A 81 -17.48 -11.13 -11.65
CA LYS A 81 -17.59 -10.02 -10.70
C LYS A 81 -18.63 -10.29 -9.60
N ALA A 82 -19.78 -10.85 -9.95
CA ALA A 82 -20.83 -11.22 -8.99
C ALA A 82 -20.35 -12.22 -7.92
N HIS A 83 -19.45 -13.15 -8.27
CA HIS A 83 -18.85 -14.03 -7.26
C HIS A 83 -18.00 -13.23 -6.26
N LEU A 84 -17.20 -12.29 -6.76
CA LEU A 84 -16.35 -11.45 -5.92
C LEU A 84 -17.14 -10.43 -5.10
N ASP A 85 -18.24 -9.90 -5.63
CA ASP A 85 -19.19 -9.05 -4.90
C ASP A 85 -19.73 -9.79 -3.69
N ALA A 86 -20.22 -11.02 -3.88
CA ALA A 86 -20.74 -11.85 -2.79
C ALA A 86 -19.65 -12.22 -1.76
N ILE A 87 -18.42 -12.51 -2.21
CA ILE A 87 -17.30 -12.80 -1.29
C ILE A 87 -16.96 -11.56 -0.47
N ALA A 88 -16.87 -10.39 -1.10
CA ALA A 88 -16.59 -9.13 -0.43
C ALA A 88 -17.69 -8.75 0.57
N GLU A 89 -18.96 -9.02 0.26
CA GLU A 89 -20.11 -8.82 1.17
C GLU A 89 -20.03 -9.71 2.41
N VAL A 90 -19.73 -11.01 2.23
CA VAL A 90 -19.54 -11.94 3.35
C VAL A 90 -18.36 -11.51 4.22
N LEU A 91 -17.22 -11.17 3.60
CA LEU A 91 -16.01 -10.79 4.32
C LEU A 91 -16.17 -9.46 5.07
N ALA A 92 -16.68 -8.42 4.41
CA ALA A 92 -16.93 -7.12 5.05
C ALA A 92 -17.96 -7.25 6.17
N GLY A 93 -19.00 -8.07 5.97
CA GLY A 93 -19.99 -8.38 7.01
C GLY A 93 -19.38 -9.11 8.21
N PHE A 94 -18.47 -10.06 7.97
CA PHE A 94 -17.70 -10.72 9.02
C PHE A 94 -16.81 -9.72 9.77
N HIS A 95 -15.98 -8.95 9.07
CA HIS A 95 -15.10 -7.95 9.69
C HIS A 95 -15.85 -6.89 10.50
N LYS A 96 -17.05 -6.50 10.07
CA LYS A 96 -17.90 -5.57 10.83
C LYS A 96 -18.29 -6.13 12.20
N ARG A 97 -18.52 -7.44 12.30
CA ARG A 97 -18.94 -8.11 13.55
C ARG A 97 -17.80 -8.82 14.28
N ALA A 98 -16.61 -8.86 13.70
CA ALA A 98 -15.44 -9.51 14.30
C ALA A 98 -15.08 -8.87 15.64
N ASP A 99 -14.52 -9.70 16.52
CA ASP A 99 -14.12 -9.28 17.85
C ASP A 99 -13.01 -8.23 17.78
N ARG A 100 -13.07 -7.28 18.71
CA ARG A 100 -12.10 -6.21 18.91
C ARG A 100 -11.88 -6.05 20.41
N SER A 101 -10.63 -5.81 20.79
CA SER A 101 -10.24 -5.58 22.17
C SER A 101 -8.88 -4.89 22.19
N PRO A 102 -8.46 -4.28 23.31
CA PRO A 102 -7.13 -3.70 23.43
C PRO A 102 -6.00 -4.69 23.08
N SER A 103 -6.15 -5.98 23.43
CA SER A 103 -5.17 -7.02 23.08
C SER A 103 -5.16 -7.39 21.60
N ILE A 104 -6.28 -7.19 20.89
CA ILE A 104 -6.36 -7.34 19.43
C ILE A 104 -5.73 -6.10 18.77
N ASP A 105 -6.05 -4.90 19.27
CA ASP A 105 -5.55 -3.62 18.77
C ASP A 105 -4.02 -3.52 18.81
N GLU A 106 -3.37 -4.14 19.80
CA GLU A 106 -1.92 -4.27 19.90
C GLU A 106 -1.27 -4.79 18.61
N ALA A 107 -1.96 -5.67 17.87
CA ALA A 107 -1.47 -6.23 16.61
C ALA A 107 -1.38 -5.21 15.46
N GLY A 108 -2.05 -4.06 15.58
CA GLY A 108 -1.98 -2.94 14.64
C GLY A 108 -1.00 -1.84 15.05
N SER A 109 -0.36 -1.96 16.21
CA SER A 109 0.67 -1.01 16.64
C SER A 109 1.86 -1.00 15.69
N LEU A 110 2.57 0.13 15.61
CA LEU A 110 3.76 0.26 14.77
C LEU A 110 4.79 -0.83 15.07
N ASP A 111 5.05 -1.08 16.35
CA ASP A 111 6.03 -2.08 16.79
C ASP A 111 5.60 -3.49 16.37
N ALA A 112 4.32 -3.84 16.53
CA ALA A 112 3.80 -5.14 16.08
C ALA A 112 3.90 -5.32 14.55
N ILE A 113 3.70 -4.25 13.77
CA ILE A 113 3.90 -4.29 12.32
C ILE A 113 5.38 -4.47 11.97
N VAL A 114 6.29 -3.76 12.64
CA VAL A 114 7.74 -3.91 12.46
C VAL A 114 8.17 -5.34 12.76
N ASP A 115 7.80 -5.88 13.93
CA ASP A 115 8.16 -7.22 14.37
C ASP A 115 7.66 -8.28 13.37
N ARG A 116 6.40 -8.15 12.92
CA ARG A 116 5.79 -9.10 11.97
C ARG A 116 6.51 -9.13 10.63
N TRP A 117 6.92 -7.97 10.12
CA TRP A 117 7.71 -7.88 8.90
C TRP A 117 9.11 -8.44 9.11
N ASP A 118 9.77 -8.11 10.21
CA ASP A 118 11.13 -8.58 10.49
C ASP A 118 11.18 -10.10 10.69
N ASP A 119 10.21 -10.68 11.40
CA ASP A 119 10.06 -12.14 11.57
C ASP A 119 9.92 -12.86 10.23
N THR A 120 9.18 -12.26 9.30
CA THR A 120 8.96 -12.82 7.97
C THR A 120 10.24 -12.72 7.13
N LEU A 121 10.91 -11.56 7.14
CA LEU A 121 12.14 -11.33 6.38
C LEU A 121 13.31 -12.15 6.91
N THR A 122 13.51 -12.20 8.23
CA THR A 122 14.53 -13.03 8.88
C THR A 122 14.34 -14.51 8.58
N ALA A 123 13.09 -14.98 8.46
CA ALA A 123 12.83 -16.34 8.00
C ALA A 123 13.21 -16.55 6.52
N LEU A 124 12.93 -15.58 5.64
CA LEU A 124 13.26 -15.64 4.21
C LEU A 124 14.76 -15.54 3.94
N GLU A 125 15.52 -14.80 4.75
CA GLU A 125 16.97 -14.65 4.63
C GLU A 125 17.71 -15.98 4.70
N LYS A 126 17.19 -16.96 5.45
CA LYS A 126 17.73 -18.33 5.51
C LYS A 126 17.73 -19.04 4.15
N TYR A 127 16.92 -18.56 3.21
CA TYR A 127 16.76 -19.10 1.87
C TYR A 127 17.35 -18.21 0.77
N ALA A 128 17.91 -17.05 1.15
CA ALA A 128 18.60 -16.15 0.24
C ALA A 128 19.85 -16.82 -0.35
N GLY A 129 20.07 -16.67 -1.66
CA GLY A 129 21.17 -17.31 -2.38
C GLY A 129 20.97 -18.80 -2.67
N THR A 130 19.86 -19.41 -2.24
CA THR A 130 19.53 -20.82 -2.52
C THR A 130 18.21 -20.98 -3.26
N VAL A 131 17.10 -20.57 -2.64
CA VAL A 131 15.76 -20.60 -3.24
C VAL A 131 15.39 -19.23 -3.80
N LEU A 132 15.84 -18.17 -3.14
CA LEU A 132 15.52 -16.79 -3.44
C LEU A 132 16.78 -16.03 -3.83
N ALA A 133 16.64 -15.05 -4.73
CA ALA A 133 17.74 -14.12 -5.00
C ALA A 133 18.00 -13.26 -3.74
N ALA A 134 19.26 -13.19 -3.31
CA ALA A 134 19.62 -12.42 -2.12
C ALA A 134 19.36 -10.92 -2.29
N ASP A 135 19.50 -10.41 -3.51
CA ASP A 135 19.27 -9.01 -3.84
C ASP A 135 17.79 -8.64 -3.71
N ASP A 136 16.89 -9.52 -4.15
CA ASP A 136 15.45 -9.33 -4.02
C ASP A 136 15.04 -9.27 -2.54
N VAL A 137 15.53 -10.18 -1.70
CA VAL A 137 15.22 -10.19 -0.26
C VAL A 137 15.70 -8.89 0.42
N ARG A 138 16.90 -8.41 0.08
CA ARG A 138 17.41 -7.12 0.59
C ARG A 138 16.56 -5.95 0.11
N LEU A 139 16.16 -5.94 -1.16
CA LEU A 139 15.34 -4.87 -1.72
C LEU A 139 13.94 -4.83 -1.07
N VAL A 140 13.31 -6.00 -0.86
CA VAL A 140 12.05 -6.10 -0.10
C VAL A 140 12.22 -5.48 1.29
N ARG A 141 13.29 -5.85 2.02
CA ARG A 141 13.56 -5.30 3.36
C ARG A 141 13.68 -3.78 3.33
N THR A 142 14.43 -3.23 2.36
CA THR A 142 14.58 -1.78 2.19
C THR A 142 13.25 -1.09 1.95
N LEU A 143 12.44 -1.55 0.98
CA LEU A 143 11.18 -0.91 0.63
C LEU A 143 10.13 -1.03 1.75
N ALA A 144 10.05 -2.19 2.43
CA ALA A 144 9.15 -2.37 3.55
C ALA A 144 9.52 -1.46 4.73
N THR A 145 10.81 -1.42 5.09
CA THR A 145 11.32 -0.53 6.15
C THR A 145 11.06 0.93 5.82
N GLN A 146 11.26 1.30 4.55
CA GLN A 146 10.99 2.66 4.09
C GLN A 146 9.52 3.04 4.21
N PHE A 147 8.59 2.16 3.81
CA PHE A 147 7.16 2.41 3.96
C PHE A 147 6.77 2.58 5.44
N ILE A 148 7.24 1.69 6.30
CA ILE A 148 6.93 1.73 7.74
C ILE A 148 7.49 3.01 8.38
N SER A 149 8.72 3.38 8.01
CA SER A 149 9.39 4.60 8.48
C SER A 149 8.55 5.83 8.15
N GLY A 150 8.15 6.61 9.16
CA GLY A 150 7.35 7.83 8.97
C GLY A 150 5.83 7.62 8.88
N ARG A 151 5.33 6.38 8.96
CA ARG A 151 3.88 6.05 8.84
C ARG A 151 3.25 5.68 10.20
N ALA A 152 3.88 6.09 11.30
CA ALA A 152 3.35 5.87 12.65
C ALA A 152 1.93 6.43 12.82
N VAL A 153 1.65 7.61 12.24
CA VAL A 153 0.33 8.24 12.29
C VAL A 153 -0.71 7.40 11.54
N LEU A 154 -0.38 6.85 10.37
CA LEU A 154 -1.25 5.96 9.62
C LEU A 154 -1.66 4.74 10.46
N PHE A 155 -0.70 4.00 11.02
CA PHE A 155 -1.01 2.79 11.80
C PHE A 155 -1.77 3.12 13.10
N ALA A 156 -1.42 4.20 13.80
CA ALA A 156 -2.18 4.66 14.95
C ALA A 156 -3.64 5.01 14.58
N GLN A 157 -3.86 5.63 13.42
CA GLN A 157 -5.21 5.92 12.93
C GLN A 157 -5.98 4.64 12.59
N ARG A 158 -5.33 3.60 12.02
CA ARG A 158 -5.96 2.29 11.80
C ARG A 158 -6.51 1.71 13.10
N VAL A 159 -5.72 1.74 14.17
CA VAL A 159 -6.13 1.30 15.50
C VAL A 159 -7.29 2.15 16.03
N ALA A 160 -7.15 3.48 15.98
CA ALA A 160 -8.18 4.41 16.46
C ALA A 160 -9.52 4.26 15.72
N ASP A 161 -9.49 3.91 14.43
CA ASP A 161 -10.67 3.67 13.60
C ASP A 161 -11.26 2.25 13.80
N GLY A 162 -10.73 1.45 14.73
CA GLY A 162 -11.21 0.10 15.02
C GLY A 162 -11.02 -0.88 13.86
N ARG A 163 -9.94 -0.71 13.09
CA ARG A 163 -9.66 -1.52 11.89
C ARG A 163 -8.95 -2.83 12.19
N ILE A 164 -8.42 -2.99 13.40
CA ILE A 164 -7.77 -4.22 13.85
C ILE A 164 -8.84 -5.14 14.43
N ILE A 165 -8.86 -6.38 13.96
CA ILE A 165 -9.92 -7.35 14.23
C ILE A 165 -9.34 -8.74 14.45
N ASP A 166 -10.10 -9.60 15.10
CA ASP A 166 -9.87 -11.04 15.00
C ASP A 166 -10.42 -11.59 13.66
N GLY A 167 -9.58 -11.55 12.61
CA GLY A 167 -9.95 -11.84 11.22
C GLY A 167 -9.96 -13.32 10.84
N HIS A 168 -9.69 -13.60 9.57
CA HIS A 168 -9.54 -14.94 8.99
C HIS A 168 -8.08 -15.42 9.06
N GLY A 169 -7.12 -14.56 8.70
CA GLY A 169 -5.66 -14.78 8.84
C GLY A 169 -4.97 -15.53 7.68
N ASP A 170 -5.71 -16.30 6.87
CA ASP A 170 -5.19 -17.09 5.72
C ASP A 170 -6.23 -17.25 4.59
N LEU A 171 -6.87 -16.17 4.14
CA LEU A 171 -7.99 -16.20 3.18
C LEU A 171 -7.52 -16.50 1.74
N LEU A 172 -7.31 -17.78 1.41
CA LEU A 172 -6.88 -18.24 0.09
C LEU A 172 -8.06 -18.63 -0.81
N ALA A 173 -7.90 -18.49 -2.13
CA ALA A 173 -8.90 -18.94 -3.10
C ALA A 173 -9.04 -20.48 -3.12
N SER A 174 -8.12 -21.23 -2.52
CA SER A 174 -8.27 -22.68 -2.30
C SER A 174 -9.36 -23.05 -1.30
N ASP A 175 -9.72 -22.11 -0.43
CA ASP A 175 -10.58 -22.37 0.73
C ASP A 175 -11.91 -21.63 0.63
N ILE A 176 -12.15 -21.01 -0.54
CA ILE A 176 -13.41 -20.36 -0.90
C ILE A 176 -14.16 -21.20 -1.94
N PHE A 177 -15.43 -21.47 -1.69
CA PHE A 177 -16.33 -22.18 -2.61
C PHE A 177 -17.49 -21.29 -3.02
N CYS A 178 -17.67 -21.07 -4.32
CA CYS A 178 -18.75 -20.27 -4.88
C CYS A 178 -19.96 -21.17 -5.19
N LEU A 179 -21.01 -21.08 -4.37
CA LEU A 179 -22.22 -21.91 -4.49
C LEU A 179 -23.43 -21.06 -4.91
N PRO A 180 -24.51 -21.68 -5.42
CA PRO A 180 -25.72 -20.96 -5.81
C PRO A 180 -26.38 -20.15 -4.68
N ASN A 181 -26.20 -20.57 -3.43
CA ASN A 181 -26.74 -19.93 -2.24
C ASN A 181 -25.77 -18.95 -1.55
N GLY A 182 -24.64 -18.63 -2.19
CA GLY A 182 -23.60 -17.74 -1.67
C GLY A 182 -22.24 -18.43 -1.50
N PRO A 183 -21.17 -17.65 -1.35
CA PRO A 183 -19.83 -18.20 -1.15
C PRO A 183 -19.67 -18.73 0.28
N VAL A 184 -18.83 -19.76 0.40
CA VAL A 184 -18.43 -20.36 1.67
C VAL A 184 -16.93 -20.14 1.82
N LEU A 185 -16.52 -19.45 2.89
CA LEU A 185 -15.13 -19.15 3.23
C LEU A 185 -14.70 -20.07 4.38
N LEU A 186 -13.65 -20.84 4.20
CA LEU A 186 -13.18 -21.86 5.13
C LEU A 186 -11.71 -21.64 5.48
N ASP A 187 -11.23 -22.40 6.47
CA ASP A 187 -9.82 -22.46 6.89
C ASP A 187 -9.32 -21.17 7.56
N CYS A 188 -10.14 -20.53 8.40
CA CYS A 188 -9.68 -19.50 9.35
C CYS A 188 -8.52 -20.04 10.19
N LEU A 189 -7.45 -19.25 10.32
CA LEU A 189 -6.21 -19.61 11.02
C LEU A 189 -6.48 -19.90 12.51
N GLU A 190 -6.34 -21.15 12.93
CA GLU A 190 -6.81 -21.61 14.25
C GLU A 190 -5.73 -21.70 15.32
N PHE A 191 -4.46 -21.77 14.97
CA PHE A 191 -3.41 -22.18 15.89
C PHE A 191 -2.68 -21.04 16.62
N ASP A 192 -2.72 -19.82 16.10
CA ASP A 192 -2.12 -18.65 16.74
C ASP A 192 -2.98 -17.42 16.51
N ASP A 193 -3.56 -16.90 17.59
CA ASP A 193 -4.42 -15.71 17.54
C ASP A 193 -3.65 -14.48 17.06
N ARG A 194 -2.35 -14.37 17.35
CA ARG A 194 -1.54 -13.21 16.95
C ARG A 194 -1.38 -13.10 15.43
N LEU A 195 -1.50 -14.22 14.71
CA LEU A 195 -1.48 -14.26 13.24
C LEU A 195 -2.85 -13.96 12.63
N ARG A 196 -3.93 -14.07 13.42
CA ARG A 196 -5.31 -13.79 13.02
C ARG A 196 -5.80 -12.40 13.46
N HIS A 197 -5.19 -11.84 14.50
CA HIS A 197 -5.34 -10.45 14.90
C HIS A 197 -4.64 -9.55 13.88
N VAL A 198 -5.43 -8.98 13.00
CA VAL A 198 -4.92 -8.28 11.83
C VAL A 198 -5.78 -7.09 11.52
N ASP A 199 -5.21 -6.21 10.74
CA ASP A 199 -5.96 -5.19 10.07
C ASP A 199 -6.95 -5.83 9.06
N GLY A 200 -8.21 -5.39 9.02
CA GLY A 200 -9.20 -5.98 8.11
C GLY A 200 -8.85 -5.82 6.61
N LEU A 201 -8.08 -4.78 6.25
CA LEU A 201 -7.55 -4.60 4.91
C LEU A 201 -6.42 -5.60 4.62
N ASP A 202 -5.60 -5.92 5.63
CA ASP A 202 -4.56 -6.96 5.55
C ASP A 202 -5.17 -8.36 5.34
N ASP A 203 -6.29 -8.64 6.01
CA ASP A 203 -7.00 -9.91 5.85
C ASP A 203 -7.60 -10.06 4.43
N ALA A 204 -8.22 -9.00 3.91
CA ALA A 204 -8.73 -8.97 2.54
C ALA A 204 -7.60 -9.03 1.48
N ALA A 205 -6.46 -8.39 1.75
CA ALA A 205 -5.30 -8.39 0.86
C ALA A 205 -4.79 -9.81 0.56
N PHE A 206 -5.04 -10.77 1.46
CA PHE A 206 -4.66 -12.17 1.24
C PHE A 206 -5.34 -12.77 0.00
N LEU A 207 -6.66 -12.58 -0.15
CA LEU A 207 -7.39 -13.10 -1.30
C LEU A 207 -6.98 -12.39 -2.60
N ALA A 208 -6.78 -11.07 -2.52
CA ALA A 208 -6.34 -10.28 -3.68
C ALA A 208 -4.98 -10.77 -4.20
N MET A 209 -4.03 -10.97 -3.29
CA MET A 209 -2.72 -11.55 -3.58
C MET A 209 -2.84 -12.93 -4.23
N ASP A 210 -3.68 -13.83 -3.69
CA ASP A 210 -3.82 -15.18 -4.22
C ASP A 210 -4.51 -15.21 -5.61
N LEU A 211 -5.49 -14.33 -5.85
CA LEU A 211 -6.11 -14.15 -7.17
C LEU A 211 -5.08 -13.68 -8.22
N GLU A 212 -4.23 -12.71 -7.86
CA GLU A 212 -3.13 -12.29 -8.71
C GLU A 212 -2.13 -13.45 -8.96
N PHE A 213 -1.79 -14.21 -7.91
CA PHE A 213 -0.88 -15.33 -8.03
C PHE A 213 -1.40 -16.42 -8.99
N LEU A 214 -2.72 -16.61 -9.00
CA LEU A 214 -3.46 -17.45 -9.94
C LEU A 214 -3.58 -16.87 -11.35
N GLY A 215 -3.00 -15.70 -11.61
CA GLY A 215 -2.93 -15.05 -12.92
C GLY A 215 -4.15 -14.16 -13.22
N ARG A 216 -4.85 -13.68 -12.20
CA ARG A 216 -6.02 -12.80 -12.33
C ARG A 216 -5.89 -11.52 -11.47
N PRO A 217 -4.87 -10.66 -11.72
CA PRO A 217 -4.75 -9.36 -11.04
C PRO A 217 -6.01 -8.51 -11.21
N ASP A 218 -6.63 -8.55 -12.39
CA ASP A 218 -7.90 -7.85 -12.69
C ASP A 218 -9.03 -8.19 -11.70
N LEU A 219 -9.06 -9.43 -11.22
CA LEU A 219 -10.01 -9.89 -10.22
C LEU A 219 -9.59 -9.55 -8.80
N GLY A 220 -8.28 -9.59 -8.50
CA GLY A 220 -7.73 -9.15 -7.22
C GLY A 220 -8.06 -7.67 -6.95
N ASP A 221 -7.80 -6.81 -7.94
CA ASP A 221 -8.09 -5.37 -7.87
C ASP A 221 -9.59 -5.11 -7.73
N TYR A 222 -10.41 -5.81 -8.52
CA TYR A 222 -11.87 -5.69 -8.42
C TYR A 222 -12.37 -6.08 -7.01
N PHE A 223 -11.91 -7.21 -6.49
CA PHE A 223 -12.28 -7.67 -5.15
C PHE A 223 -11.86 -6.66 -4.07
N MET A 224 -10.62 -6.16 -4.10
CA MET A 224 -10.15 -5.18 -3.13
C MET A 224 -10.97 -3.89 -3.15
N ASN A 225 -11.25 -3.37 -4.34
CA ASN A 225 -12.06 -2.16 -4.48
C ASN A 225 -13.46 -2.36 -3.92
N ARG A 226 -14.08 -3.51 -4.21
CA ARG A 226 -15.41 -3.83 -3.69
C ARG A 226 -15.42 -4.02 -2.17
N TYR A 227 -14.41 -4.68 -1.62
CA TYR A 227 -14.26 -4.84 -0.17
C TYR A 227 -14.10 -3.49 0.53
N VAL A 228 -13.25 -2.59 0.02
CA VAL A 228 -13.04 -1.24 0.57
C VAL A 228 -14.33 -0.43 0.56
N GLU A 229 -15.08 -0.47 -0.55
CA GLU A 229 -16.37 0.20 -0.66
C GLU A 229 -17.36 -0.29 0.42
N LEU A 230 -17.50 -1.60 0.57
CA LEU A 230 -18.42 -2.23 1.53
C LEU A 230 -18.01 -2.05 2.99
N SER A 231 -16.70 -2.05 3.27
CA SER A 231 -16.15 -1.84 4.61
C SER A 231 -16.02 -0.36 4.98
N ALA A 232 -16.36 0.55 4.05
CA ALA A 232 -16.16 2.00 4.17
C ALA A 232 -14.75 2.33 4.69
N ASP A 233 -13.74 1.63 4.18
CA ASP A 233 -12.35 1.82 4.58
C ASP A 233 -11.72 2.96 3.76
N THR A 234 -11.27 4.02 4.44
CA THR A 234 -10.63 5.19 3.83
C THR A 234 -9.11 5.07 3.73
N ALA A 235 -8.56 3.87 3.98
CA ALA A 235 -7.13 3.62 3.88
C ALA A 235 -6.55 4.06 2.52
N PRO A 236 -5.34 4.65 2.54
CA PRO A 236 -4.63 5.03 1.31
C PRO A 236 -4.34 3.77 0.49
N GLU A 237 -4.42 3.89 -0.84
CA GLU A 237 -4.08 2.82 -1.77
C GLU A 237 -2.67 2.22 -1.55
N PRO A 238 -1.62 3.02 -1.25
CA PRO A 238 -0.33 2.49 -0.83
C PRO A 238 -0.36 1.44 0.29
N LEU A 239 -1.25 1.58 1.28
CA LEU A 239 -1.38 0.60 2.36
C LEU A 239 -1.94 -0.75 1.86
N ARG A 240 -2.81 -0.73 0.84
CA ARG A 240 -3.33 -1.95 0.20
C ARG A 240 -2.21 -2.75 -0.43
N HIS A 241 -1.37 -2.08 -1.22
CA HIS A 241 -0.21 -2.73 -1.83
C HIS A 241 0.79 -3.22 -0.78
N PHE A 242 1.01 -2.46 0.29
CA PHE A 242 1.86 -2.89 1.39
C PHE A 242 1.38 -4.20 2.02
N TYR A 243 0.08 -4.33 2.30
CA TYR A 243 -0.47 -5.59 2.83
C TYR A 243 -0.48 -6.73 1.82
N ILE A 244 -0.76 -6.48 0.53
CA ILE A 244 -0.65 -7.52 -0.52
C ILE A 244 0.78 -8.05 -0.59
N ALA A 245 1.78 -7.16 -0.54
CA ALA A 245 3.19 -7.55 -0.50
C ALA A 245 3.52 -8.39 0.73
N TYR A 246 3.04 -7.99 1.92
CA TYR A 246 3.21 -8.76 3.14
C TYR A 246 2.68 -10.19 2.98
N ARG A 247 1.44 -10.35 2.48
CA ARG A 247 0.82 -11.67 2.27
C ARG A 247 1.54 -12.50 1.22
N ALA A 248 2.06 -11.88 0.16
CA ALA A 248 2.91 -12.56 -0.80
C ALA A 248 4.18 -13.13 -0.12
N LEU A 249 4.83 -12.38 0.77
CA LEU A 249 6.01 -12.87 1.51
C LEU A 249 5.69 -13.99 2.50
N VAL A 250 4.54 -13.93 3.17
CA VAL A 250 4.04 -15.05 3.99
C VAL A 250 3.94 -16.32 3.15
N ARG A 251 3.41 -16.23 1.93
CA ARG A 251 3.34 -17.39 1.01
C ARG A 251 4.70 -17.80 0.48
N ALA A 252 5.60 -16.87 0.19
CA ALA A 252 6.97 -17.17 -0.18
C ALA A 252 7.66 -18.01 0.91
N LYS A 253 7.49 -17.62 2.19
CA LYS A 253 8.03 -18.35 3.35
C LYS A 253 7.48 -19.77 3.42
N VAL A 254 6.18 -19.96 3.22
CA VAL A 254 5.55 -21.29 3.18
C VAL A 254 6.10 -22.14 2.03
N ASP A 255 6.27 -21.57 0.83
CA ASP A 255 6.84 -22.29 -0.31
C ASP A 255 8.33 -22.64 -0.08
N CYS A 256 9.11 -21.78 0.58
CA CYS A 256 10.49 -22.09 0.99
C CYS A 256 10.55 -23.26 1.98
N ILE A 257 9.66 -23.30 2.97
CA ILE A 257 9.55 -24.44 3.91
C ILE A 257 9.20 -25.73 3.14
N ARG A 258 8.22 -25.68 2.24
CA ARG A 258 7.85 -26.84 1.40
C ARG A 258 9.00 -27.33 0.53
N PHE A 259 9.83 -26.42 0.00
CA PHE A 259 11.04 -26.77 -0.73
C PHE A 259 12.00 -27.60 0.13
N THR A 260 12.23 -27.19 1.38
CA THR A 260 13.09 -27.96 2.31
C THR A 260 12.50 -29.32 2.70
N GLN A 261 11.18 -29.45 2.65
CA GLN A 261 10.46 -30.71 2.84
C GLN A 261 10.42 -31.60 1.58
N GLY A 262 11.21 -31.28 0.55
CA GLY A 262 11.40 -32.10 -0.65
C GLY A 262 10.55 -31.68 -1.87
N GLN A 263 9.66 -30.69 -1.75
CA GLN A 263 8.87 -30.22 -2.90
C GLN A 263 9.67 -29.22 -3.75
N ARG A 264 10.57 -29.72 -4.61
CA ARG A 264 11.47 -28.87 -5.43
C ARG A 264 10.74 -27.83 -6.29
N SER A 265 9.53 -28.13 -6.78
CA SER A 265 8.71 -27.20 -7.56
C SER A 265 8.22 -25.97 -6.77
N ALA A 266 8.30 -25.99 -5.44
CA ALA A 266 7.94 -24.85 -4.60
C ALA A 266 8.90 -23.66 -4.74
N ALA A 267 10.17 -23.89 -5.15
CA ALA A 267 11.14 -22.82 -5.33
C ALA A 267 10.69 -21.75 -6.34
N GLY A 268 10.17 -22.17 -7.50
CA GLY A 268 9.66 -21.25 -8.51
C GLY A 268 8.45 -20.44 -8.03
N ARG A 269 7.60 -21.03 -7.18
CA ARG A 269 6.48 -20.31 -6.56
C ARG A 269 6.95 -19.31 -5.51
N ALA A 270 7.93 -19.66 -4.69
CA ALA A 270 8.53 -18.74 -3.72
C ALA A 270 9.11 -17.50 -4.41
N ALA A 271 9.89 -17.70 -5.48
CA ALA A 271 10.44 -16.61 -6.27
C ALA A 271 9.34 -15.73 -6.90
N LYS A 272 8.27 -16.33 -7.43
CA LYS A 272 7.13 -15.58 -7.98
C LYS A 272 6.42 -14.73 -6.93
N HIS A 273 6.24 -15.23 -5.72
CA HIS A 273 5.68 -14.45 -4.61
C HIS A 273 6.59 -13.29 -4.19
N VAL A 274 7.91 -13.48 -4.15
CA VAL A 274 8.86 -12.39 -3.85
C VAL A 274 8.82 -11.31 -4.95
N ALA A 275 8.77 -11.70 -6.22
CA ALA A 275 8.63 -10.75 -7.33
C ALA A 275 7.33 -9.94 -7.25
N MET A 276 6.22 -10.59 -6.88
CA MET A 276 4.95 -9.91 -6.60
C MET A 276 5.07 -8.92 -5.44
N ALA A 277 5.69 -9.34 -4.32
CA ALA A 277 5.93 -8.46 -3.18
C ALA A 277 6.74 -7.21 -3.57
N LEU A 278 7.78 -7.36 -4.40
CA LEU A 278 8.55 -6.23 -4.92
C LEU A 278 7.72 -5.27 -5.78
N SER A 279 6.89 -5.81 -6.68
CA SER A 279 5.98 -5.00 -7.50
C SER A 279 5.04 -4.17 -6.63
N HIS A 280 4.38 -4.82 -5.65
CA HIS A 280 3.48 -4.15 -4.73
C HIS A 280 4.21 -3.17 -3.80
N LEU A 281 5.41 -3.46 -3.31
CA LEU A 281 6.18 -2.50 -2.52
C LEU A 281 6.58 -1.25 -3.33
N GLY A 282 6.86 -1.41 -4.63
CA GLY A 282 7.08 -0.27 -5.53
C GLY A 282 5.82 0.59 -5.72
N ALA A 283 4.65 -0.02 -5.82
CA ALA A 283 3.36 0.66 -5.85
C ALA A 283 2.98 1.30 -4.50
N ALA A 284 3.33 0.64 -3.39
CA ALA A 284 3.13 1.12 -2.03
C ALA A 284 4.02 2.31 -1.66
N THR A 285 5.04 2.61 -2.45
CA THR A 285 6.00 3.65 -2.08
C THR A 285 5.34 5.02 -2.05
N VAL A 286 5.35 5.64 -0.88
CA VAL A 286 4.86 7.01 -0.68
C VAL A 286 6.00 8.00 -0.95
N ARG A 287 5.81 8.89 -1.92
CA ARG A 287 6.84 9.79 -2.44
C ARG A 287 6.52 11.26 -2.18
N LEU A 288 7.56 12.09 -2.12
CA LEU A 288 7.43 13.55 -2.22
C LEU A 288 8.00 14.02 -3.56
N VAL A 289 7.19 14.68 -4.37
CA VAL A 289 7.63 15.20 -5.67
C VAL A 289 7.56 16.73 -5.64
N LEU A 290 8.67 17.40 -5.96
CA LEU A 290 8.66 18.84 -6.19
C LEU A 290 8.52 19.11 -7.68
N VAL A 291 7.54 19.92 -8.06
CA VAL A 291 7.41 20.44 -9.43
C VAL A 291 7.58 21.94 -9.39
N GLY A 292 8.64 22.45 -10.04
CA GLY A 292 8.92 23.87 -10.08
C GLY A 292 9.39 24.45 -11.39
N GLY A 293 9.72 25.75 -11.36
CA GLY A 293 9.95 26.59 -12.55
C GLY A 293 9.10 27.86 -12.59
N GLY A 294 9.41 28.73 -13.56
CA GLY A 294 8.75 30.04 -13.72
C GLY A 294 7.24 29.96 -14.02
N PRO A 295 6.47 31.03 -13.78
CA PRO A 295 5.08 31.14 -14.25
C PRO A 295 4.98 30.86 -15.75
N GLY A 296 3.93 30.16 -16.17
CA GLY A 296 3.75 29.78 -17.60
C GLY A 296 4.61 28.60 -18.08
N ALA A 297 5.54 28.08 -17.26
CA ALA A 297 6.42 26.97 -17.66
C ALA A 297 5.77 25.58 -17.68
N GLY A 298 4.47 25.44 -17.36
CA GLY A 298 3.76 24.15 -17.46
C GLY A 298 3.71 23.29 -16.18
N LYS A 299 4.26 23.76 -15.05
CA LYS A 299 4.29 23.06 -13.75
C LYS A 299 2.97 22.40 -13.35
N SER A 300 1.90 23.19 -13.23
CA SER A 300 0.61 22.72 -12.73
C SER A 300 -0.03 21.69 -13.66
N THR A 301 0.25 21.79 -14.98
CA THR A 301 -0.18 20.80 -15.97
C THR A 301 0.57 19.49 -15.78
N LEU A 302 1.90 19.53 -15.63
CA LEU A 302 2.72 18.36 -15.36
C LEU A 302 2.33 17.70 -14.03
N ALA A 303 2.22 18.48 -12.95
CA ALA A 303 1.86 18.02 -11.61
C ALA A 303 0.50 17.30 -11.61
N ARG A 304 -0.52 17.89 -12.24
CA ARG A 304 -1.85 17.26 -12.33
C ARG A 304 -1.81 15.96 -13.11
N ARG A 305 -1.14 15.94 -14.27
CA ARG A 305 -1.13 14.75 -15.11
C ARG A 305 -0.42 13.58 -14.42
N ILE A 306 0.78 13.81 -13.87
CA ILE A 306 1.52 12.77 -13.13
C ILE A 306 0.73 12.32 -11.90
N SER A 307 -0.01 13.24 -11.23
CA SER A 307 -0.77 12.88 -10.03
C SER A 307 -1.83 11.80 -10.25
N GLU A 308 -2.41 11.74 -11.45
CA GLU A 308 -3.40 10.73 -11.82
C GLU A 308 -2.75 9.34 -11.89
N ASP A 309 -1.55 9.26 -12.47
CA ASP A 309 -0.87 7.99 -12.73
C ASP A 309 -0.16 7.43 -11.48
N ILE A 310 0.37 8.29 -10.61
CA ILE A 310 1.05 7.86 -9.37
C ILE A 310 0.17 7.98 -8.12
N GLY A 311 -1.12 8.32 -8.28
CA GLY A 311 -2.08 8.45 -7.18
C GLY A 311 -1.69 9.52 -6.14
N ALA A 312 -1.18 10.66 -6.58
CA ALA A 312 -0.66 11.70 -5.68
C ALA A 312 -1.65 12.82 -5.36
N GLN A 313 -1.52 13.39 -4.16
CA GLN A 313 -2.18 14.63 -3.80
C GLN A 313 -1.34 15.82 -4.24
N VAL A 314 -1.90 16.70 -5.08
CA VAL A 314 -1.23 17.94 -5.50
C VAL A 314 -1.53 19.05 -4.49
N ILE A 315 -0.48 19.68 -3.97
CA ILE A 315 -0.57 20.86 -3.10
C ILE A 315 0.13 22.02 -3.81
N SER A 316 -0.67 22.96 -4.33
CA SER A 316 -0.16 24.13 -5.04
C SER A 316 0.09 25.32 -4.12
N THR A 317 1.27 25.93 -4.23
CA THR A 317 1.58 27.20 -3.55
C THR A 317 0.63 28.33 -3.95
N ASP A 318 0.11 28.34 -5.18
CA ASP A 318 -0.84 29.34 -5.66
C ASP A 318 -2.22 29.16 -5.00
N GLU A 319 -2.73 27.93 -4.96
CA GLU A 319 -4.00 27.60 -4.27
C GLU A 319 -3.92 27.89 -2.77
N VAL A 320 -2.81 27.51 -2.13
CA VAL A 320 -2.58 27.77 -0.71
C VAL A 320 -2.49 29.27 -0.45
N ARG A 321 -1.79 30.04 -1.30
CA ARG A 321 -1.72 31.51 -1.18
C ARG A 321 -3.10 32.15 -1.26
N GLN A 322 -3.91 31.77 -2.25
CA GLN A 322 -5.28 32.27 -2.35
C GLN A 322 -6.13 31.91 -1.14
N GLN A 323 -5.98 30.69 -0.61
CA GLN A 323 -6.70 30.28 0.60
C GLN A 323 -6.27 31.11 1.82
N LEU A 324 -4.97 31.29 2.05
CA LEU A 324 -4.47 32.09 3.17
C LEU A 324 -4.89 33.55 3.06
N HIS A 325 -4.89 34.11 1.85
CA HIS A 325 -5.37 35.47 1.61
C HIS A 325 -6.88 35.62 1.90
N ARG A 326 -7.70 34.67 1.42
CA ARG A 326 -9.14 34.64 1.72
C ARG A 326 -9.44 34.51 3.22
N LEU A 327 -8.59 33.80 3.95
CA LEU A 327 -8.69 33.66 5.41
C LEU A 327 -8.10 34.86 6.19
N GLY A 328 -7.55 35.87 5.50
CA GLY A 328 -6.92 37.03 6.13
C GLY A 328 -5.60 36.74 6.84
N VAL A 329 -5.01 35.56 6.62
CA VAL A 329 -3.71 35.15 7.22
C VAL A 329 -2.55 35.88 6.55
N ILE A 330 -2.68 36.18 5.26
CA ILE A 330 -1.74 37.02 4.50
C ILE A 330 -2.51 38.16 3.83
N SER A 331 -1.86 39.29 3.63
CA SER A 331 -2.46 40.48 3.03
C SER A 331 -1.52 41.15 2.03
N GLY A 332 -2.08 41.84 1.03
CA GLY A 332 -1.32 42.64 0.06
C GLY A 332 -1.93 42.63 -1.33
N GLY A 333 -1.49 43.55 -2.19
CA GLY A 333 -1.90 43.59 -3.61
C GLY A 333 -1.27 42.47 -4.44
N LYS A 334 -1.94 42.10 -5.54
CA LYS A 334 -1.42 41.17 -6.57
C LYS A 334 -0.39 41.87 -7.47
N GLY A 335 0.47 41.08 -8.12
CA GLY A 335 1.21 41.52 -9.30
C GLY A 335 2.54 42.23 -9.09
N VAL A 336 3.06 42.28 -7.85
CA VAL A 336 4.41 42.80 -7.57
C VAL A 336 5.28 41.69 -6.99
N LEU A 337 6.45 41.44 -7.60
CA LEU A 337 7.43 40.48 -7.07
C LEU A 337 8.06 41.03 -5.79
N ASP A 338 8.32 40.16 -4.81
CA ASP A 338 8.96 40.50 -3.53
C ASP A 338 8.22 41.55 -2.67
N ALA A 339 6.95 41.84 -3.00
CA ALA A 339 6.07 42.73 -2.24
C ALA A 339 4.61 42.23 -2.24
N GLY A 340 3.74 42.84 -1.42
CA GLY A 340 2.33 42.46 -1.33
C GLY A 340 2.17 40.96 -1.04
N LEU A 341 1.39 40.24 -1.86
CA LEU A 341 1.20 38.78 -1.72
C LEU A 341 2.49 37.95 -1.88
N TYR A 342 3.54 38.53 -2.47
CA TYR A 342 4.83 37.90 -2.69
C TYR A 342 5.93 38.47 -1.79
N SER A 343 5.60 39.20 -0.72
CA SER A 343 6.57 39.61 0.30
C SER A 343 7.27 38.39 0.91
N THR A 344 8.51 38.55 1.38
CA THR A 344 9.29 37.44 1.97
C THR A 344 8.53 36.74 3.10
N GLU A 345 7.80 37.51 3.93
CA GLU A 345 6.96 36.99 5.00
C GLU A 345 5.80 36.15 4.47
N ASN A 346 5.03 36.68 3.51
CA ASN A 346 3.89 35.98 2.93
C ASN A 346 4.32 34.72 2.17
N VAL A 347 5.44 34.78 1.44
CA VAL A 347 6.04 33.60 0.79
C VAL A 347 6.41 32.55 1.83
N GLY A 348 7.08 32.94 2.91
CA GLY A 348 7.42 32.03 4.02
C GLY A 348 6.18 31.36 4.60
N ALA A 349 5.13 32.12 4.91
CA ALA A 349 3.88 31.60 5.45
C ALA A 349 3.18 30.60 4.51
N VAL A 350 3.21 30.85 3.20
CA VAL A 350 2.67 29.94 2.18
C VAL A 350 3.45 28.62 2.16
N TYR A 351 4.78 28.66 2.07
CA TYR A 351 5.56 27.42 2.06
C TYR A 351 5.48 26.67 3.39
N ASP A 352 5.37 27.37 4.53
CA ASP A 352 5.09 26.73 5.82
C ASP A 352 3.78 25.96 5.79
N ALA A 353 2.71 26.56 5.24
CA ALA A 353 1.42 25.89 5.12
C ALA A 353 1.47 24.70 4.16
N VAL A 354 2.15 24.84 3.02
CA VAL A 354 2.36 23.75 2.03
C VAL A 354 3.08 22.57 2.68
N LEU A 355 4.22 22.80 3.34
CA LEU A 355 5.01 21.75 3.97
C LEU A 355 4.28 21.09 5.15
N ARG A 356 3.48 21.85 5.92
CA ARG A 356 2.63 21.27 6.97
C ARG A 356 1.58 20.31 6.38
N ARG A 357 0.91 20.69 5.30
CA ARG A 357 -0.08 19.81 4.62
C ARG A 357 0.58 18.57 4.05
N ALA A 358 1.74 18.72 3.42
CA ALA A 358 2.51 17.60 2.91
C ALA A 358 2.92 16.62 4.01
N ARG A 359 3.37 17.12 5.17
CA ARG A 359 3.70 16.27 6.32
C ARG A 359 2.54 15.39 6.76
N LEU A 360 1.34 15.95 6.86
CA LEU A 360 0.14 15.19 7.25
C LEU A 360 -0.21 14.13 6.21
N ALA A 361 -0.19 14.49 4.92
CA ALA A 361 -0.50 13.56 3.84
C ALA A 361 0.52 12.41 3.74
N LEU A 362 1.83 12.71 3.82
CA LEU A 362 2.90 11.71 3.79
C LEU A 362 2.83 10.76 5.00
N ALA A 363 2.60 11.29 6.20
CA ALA A 363 2.45 10.50 7.42
C ALA A 363 1.18 9.63 7.40
N GLY A 364 0.13 10.09 6.70
CA GLY A 364 -1.08 9.32 6.40
C GLY A 364 -0.92 8.33 5.25
N GLY A 365 0.28 8.17 4.67
CA GLY A 365 0.55 7.18 3.63
C GLY A 365 0.14 7.61 2.22
N HIS A 366 0.05 8.91 1.92
CA HIS A 366 -0.25 9.43 0.59
C HIS A 366 0.99 10.00 -0.09
N THR A 367 1.17 9.70 -1.38
CA THR A 367 2.14 10.39 -2.23
C THR A 367 1.73 11.85 -2.42
N VAL A 368 2.68 12.78 -2.39
CA VAL A 368 2.43 14.22 -2.47
C VAL A 368 3.24 14.85 -3.59
N ILE A 369 2.59 15.67 -4.42
CA ILE A 369 3.24 16.57 -5.37
C ILE A 369 3.10 18.01 -4.86
N LEU A 370 4.21 18.72 -4.73
CA LEU A 370 4.23 20.14 -4.38
C LEU A 370 4.51 21.01 -5.61
N ASP A 371 3.48 21.72 -6.08
CA ASP A 371 3.57 22.64 -7.21
C ASP A 371 3.89 24.06 -6.72
N GLY A 372 5.09 24.54 -7.02
CA GLY A 372 5.54 25.86 -6.62
C GLY A 372 6.68 26.38 -7.47
N THR A 373 7.08 27.64 -7.30
CA THR A 373 8.22 28.18 -8.08
C THR A 373 9.54 27.57 -7.64
N TRP A 374 9.68 27.24 -6.34
CA TRP A 374 10.90 26.66 -5.74
C TRP A 374 12.19 27.48 -5.94
N ARG A 375 12.06 28.81 -6.07
CA ARG A 375 13.16 29.79 -6.23
C ARG A 375 14.20 29.73 -5.10
N SER A 376 13.76 29.54 -3.87
CA SER A 376 14.59 29.70 -2.68
C SER A 376 15.24 28.37 -2.24
N PRO A 377 16.59 28.30 -2.16
CA PRO A 377 17.29 27.10 -1.68
C PRO A 377 16.86 26.68 -0.27
N ARG A 378 16.57 27.64 0.62
CA ARG A 378 16.08 27.38 1.97
C ARG A 378 14.76 26.61 1.97
N HIS A 379 13.86 26.91 1.05
CA HIS A 379 12.57 26.23 0.96
C HIS A 379 12.73 24.80 0.41
N ARG A 380 13.62 24.62 -0.57
CA ARG A 380 13.96 23.27 -1.08
C ARG A 380 14.60 22.41 0.00
N LEU A 381 15.55 22.94 0.77
CA LEU A 381 16.17 22.23 1.89
C LEU A 381 15.15 21.76 2.93
N ARG A 382 14.12 22.55 3.22
CA ARG A 382 13.04 22.16 4.12
C ARG A 382 12.14 21.05 3.55
N ALA A 383 11.96 21.01 2.23
CA ALA A 383 11.27 19.90 1.58
C ALA A 383 12.10 18.61 1.62
N HIS A 384 13.42 18.71 1.41
CA HIS A 384 14.36 17.59 1.60
C HIS A 384 14.32 17.03 3.03
N GLN A 385 14.34 17.91 4.04
CA GLN A 385 14.18 17.51 5.45
C GLN A 385 12.85 16.79 5.70
N LEU A 386 11.76 17.32 5.14
CA LEU A 386 10.44 16.68 5.25
C LEU A 386 10.42 15.29 4.61
N ALA A 387 11.00 15.12 3.41
CA ALA A 387 11.08 13.83 2.75
C ALA A 387 11.86 12.81 3.59
N TYR A 388 12.99 13.23 4.16
CA TYR A 388 13.80 12.40 5.06
C TYR A 388 13.04 12.00 6.32
N GLU A 389 12.43 12.96 7.04
CA GLU A 389 11.61 12.71 8.23
C GLU A 389 10.44 11.75 7.95
N ALA A 390 9.83 11.87 6.77
CA ALA A 390 8.70 11.04 6.35
C ALA A 390 9.12 9.68 5.78
N GLY A 391 10.42 9.38 5.65
CA GLY A 391 10.89 8.17 4.98
C GLY A 391 10.38 8.06 3.54
N ALA A 392 10.25 9.18 2.83
CA ALA A 392 9.71 9.26 1.48
C ALA A 392 10.84 9.53 0.47
N PRO A 393 11.00 8.73 -0.61
CA PRO A 393 11.85 9.13 -1.72
C PRO A 393 11.39 10.47 -2.28
N MET A 394 12.36 11.31 -2.65
CA MET A 394 12.11 12.62 -3.22
C MET A 394 12.52 12.67 -4.69
N VAL A 395 11.68 13.32 -5.51
CA VAL A 395 11.98 13.60 -6.93
C VAL A 395 11.72 15.06 -7.20
N GLU A 396 12.63 15.71 -7.92
CA GLU A 396 12.57 17.15 -8.20
C GLU A 396 12.51 17.39 -9.70
N PHE A 397 11.50 18.15 -10.15
CA PHE A 397 11.30 18.51 -11.55
C PHE A 397 11.38 20.02 -11.74
N LEU A 398 12.20 20.45 -12.69
CA LEU A 398 12.25 21.84 -13.17
C LEU A 398 11.64 21.92 -14.57
N CYS A 399 10.42 22.45 -14.64
CA CYS A 399 9.72 22.71 -15.89
C CYS A 399 10.31 23.96 -16.56
N LEU A 400 10.73 23.82 -17.82
CA LEU A 400 11.21 24.94 -18.63
C LEU A 400 10.34 25.16 -19.87
N ALA A 401 10.18 26.43 -20.21
CA ALA A 401 9.59 26.90 -21.46
C ALA A 401 10.32 28.18 -21.90
N PRO A 402 10.43 28.47 -23.21
CA PRO A 402 10.92 29.74 -23.69
C PRO A 402 10.10 30.90 -23.10
N LEU A 403 10.75 32.02 -22.78
CA LEU A 403 10.10 33.15 -22.13
C LEU A 403 8.86 33.64 -22.89
N VAL A 404 8.95 33.76 -24.22
CA VAL A 404 7.84 34.17 -25.08
C VAL A 404 6.64 33.21 -24.93
N THR A 405 6.91 31.90 -24.89
CA THR A 405 5.88 30.87 -24.69
C THR A 405 5.28 30.97 -23.28
N ALA A 406 6.11 31.17 -22.25
CA ALA A 406 5.64 31.33 -20.88
C ALA A 406 4.76 32.58 -20.73
N GLN A 407 5.15 33.72 -21.31
CA GLN A 407 4.38 34.96 -21.32
C GLN A 407 3.05 34.80 -22.07
N HIS A 408 3.05 34.18 -23.25
CA HIS A 408 1.82 33.88 -23.98
C HIS A 408 0.88 32.97 -23.17
N ARG A 409 1.42 31.93 -22.52
CA ARG A 409 0.65 31.02 -21.66
C ARG A 409 0.09 31.74 -20.42
N VAL A 410 0.80 32.72 -19.86
CA VAL A 410 0.32 33.54 -18.73
C VAL A 410 -0.77 34.50 -19.21
N ALA A 411 -0.58 35.18 -20.35
CA ALA A 411 -1.55 36.12 -20.90
C ALA A 411 -2.86 35.46 -21.36
N ALA A 412 -2.78 34.23 -21.90
CA ALA A 412 -3.95 33.47 -22.32
C ALA A 412 -4.78 32.87 -21.16
N ARG A 413 -4.31 32.96 -19.91
CA ARG A 413 -5.09 32.51 -18.74
C ARG A 413 -6.14 33.56 -18.41
N HIS A 414 -7.35 33.35 -18.92
CA HIS A 414 -8.46 34.29 -18.72
C HIS A 414 -9.07 34.26 -17.30
N ASP A 415 -8.90 33.17 -16.53
CA ASP A 415 -9.42 33.00 -15.15
C ASP A 415 -8.61 31.94 -14.35
N GLY A 416 -7.32 32.18 -14.12
CA GLY A 416 -6.44 31.23 -13.43
C GLY A 416 -6.22 31.51 -11.93
N VAL A 417 -5.96 30.45 -11.14
CA VAL A 417 -5.59 30.52 -9.70
C VAL A 417 -4.22 31.21 -9.46
N SER A 418 -3.44 31.47 -10.52
CA SER A 418 -2.10 32.06 -10.41
C SER A 418 -2.13 33.59 -10.51
N ASP A 419 -1.60 34.29 -9.51
CA ASP A 419 -1.57 35.76 -9.44
C ASP A 419 -0.36 36.40 -10.15
N ALA A 420 0.37 35.63 -10.98
CA ALA A 420 1.59 36.07 -11.65
C ALA A 420 1.32 36.85 -12.95
N THR A 421 1.92 38.02 -13.09
CA THR A 421 1.89 38.86 -14.31
C THR A 421 2.98 38.45 -15.31
N GLY A 422 2.91 38.96 -16.55
CA GLY A 422 3.94 38.73 -17.58
C GLY A 422 5.33 39.22 -17.17
N ASP A 423 5.42 40.28 -16.36
CA ASP A 423 6.68 40.81 -15.84
C ASP A 423 7.28 39.90 -14.76
N ILE A 424 6.44 39.33 -13.88
CA ILE A 424 6.85 38.31 -12.91
C ILE A 424 7.35 37.05 -13.64
N ALA A 425 6.71 36.66 -14.74
CA ALA A 425 7.16 35.54 -15.56
C ALA A 425 8.53 35.79 -16.20
N ALA A 426 8.81 37.01 -16.64
CA ALA A 426 10.11 37.41 -17.18
C ALA A 426 11.21 37.43 -16.13
N ALA A 427 10.96 38.05 -14.98
CA ALA A 427 11.92 38.11 -13.89
C ALA A 427 12.31 36.71 -13.38
N LEU A 428 11.32 35.85 -13.12
CA LEU A 428 11.57 34.49 -12.65
C LEU A 428 12.16 33.59 -13.74
N GLY A 429 11.75 33.77 -15.00
CA GLY A 429 12.31 33.03 -16.13
C GLY A 429 13.81 33.26 -16.32
N ALA A 430 14.29 34.48 -16.08
CA ALA A 430 15.72 34.82 -16.17
C ALA A 430 16.56 34.10 -15.09
N GLU A 431 16.02 33.86 -13.90
CA GLU A 431 16.73 33.18 -12.81
C GLU A 431 16.97 31.69 -13.11
N PHE A 432 16.02 31.03 -13.78
CA PHE A 432 16.14 29.63 -14.20
C PHE A 432 16.96 29.43 -15.48
N ALA A 433 17.47 30.51 -16.09
CA ALA A 433 18.27 30.47 -17.33
C ALA A 433 19.80 30.45 -17.09
N GLY A 434 20.26 30.57 -15.84
CA GLY A 434 21.68 30.51 -15.49
C GLY A 434 22.30 29.10 -15.61
N PRO A 435 23.63 28.96 -15.49
CA PRO A 435 24.34 27.68 -15.68
C PRO A 435 23.85 26.54 -14.78
N ASP A 436 23.53 26.82 -13.51
CA ASP A 436 22.93 25.85 -12.57
C ASP A 436 21.40 25.92 -12.53
N ARG A 437 20.81 26.79 -13.35
CA ARG A 437 19.36 27.06 -13.43
C ARG A 437 18.72 27.36 -12.07
N GLY A 438 19.53 27.73 -11.07
CA GLY A 438 19.11 27.93 -9.68
C GLY A 438 18.68 26.66 -8.91
N TRP A 439 18.73 25.47 -9.53
CA TRP A 439 18.23 24.20 -8.97
C TRP A 439 18.88 22.98 -9.66
N GLY A 440 20.16 22.76 -9.39
CA GLY A 440 20.96 21.72 -10.05
C GLY A 440 20.55 20.27 -9.74
N GLU A 441 19.83 20.03 -8.64
CA GLU A 441 19.35 18.69 -8.27
C GLU A 441 18.11 18.24 -9.08
N ALA A 442 17.41 19.18 -9.73
CA ALA A 442 16.15 18.87 -10.42
C ALA A 442 16.35 18.29 -11.82
N HIS A 443 15.54 17.29 -12.14
CA HIS A 443 15.37 16.81 -13.50
C HIS A 443 14.66 17.88 -14.34
N VAL A 444 15.31 18.27 -15.44
CA VAL A 444 14.74 19.27 -16.34
C VAL A 444 13.68 18.62 -17.21
N ILE A 445 12.45 19.13 -17.14
CA ILE A 445 11.35 18.71 -18.02
C ILE A 445 11.11 19.80 -19.07
N ASP A 446 11.36 19.46 -20.34
CA ASP A 446 11.08 20.35 -21.45
C ASP A 446 9.58 20.34 -21.81
N THR A 447 8.89 21.41 -21.44
CA THR A 447 7.43 21.54 -21.67
C THR A 447 7.08 22.12 -23.04
N ARG A 448 8.04 22.16 -23.97
CA ARG A 448 7.80 22.38 -25.41
C ARG A 448 7.34 21.10 -26.10
N LEU A 449 7.71 19.94 -25.55
CA LEU A 449 7.29 18.65 -26.07
C LEU A 449 5.80 18.42 -25.84
N PRO A 450 5.15 17.53 -26.61
CA PRO A 450 3.79 17.09 -26.32
C PRO A 450 3.68 16.60 -24.87
N LEU A 451 2.57 16.93 -24.20
CA LEU A 451 2.37 16.68 -22.77
C LEU A 451 2.66 15.21 -22.40
N ASP A 452 2.15 14.26 -23.20
CA ASP A 452 2.34 12.82 -22.97
C ASP A 452 3.82 12.39 -22.94
N ARG A 453 4.70 13.07 -23.69
CA ARG A 453 6.13 12.77 -23.65
C ARG A 453 6.78 13.29 -22.38
N SER A 454 6.47 14.53 -22.01
CA SER A 454 7.02 15.15 -20.79
C SER A 454 6.54 14.43 -19.53
N THR A 455 5.31 13.91 -19.53
CA THR A 455 4.75 13.18 -18.38
C THR A 455 5.33 11.79 -18.29
N ALA A 456 5.42 11.05 -19.41
CA ALA A 456 6.04 9.73 -19.43
C ALA A 456 7.50 9.75 -18.95
N GLU A 457 8.27 10.78 -19.30
CA GLU A 457 9.63 10.99 -18.78
C GLU A 457 9.64 11.18 -17.26
N ALA A 458 8.77 12.05 -16.74
CA ALA A 458 8.69 12.32 -15.31
C ALA A 458 8.15 11.13 -14.50
N GLU A 459 7.21 10.36 -15.04
CA GLU A 459 6.70 9.12 -14.46
C GLU A 459 7.79 8.05 -14.35
N GLU A 460 8.61 7.89 -15.40
CA GLU A 460 9.74 6.97 -15.38
C GLU A 460 10.77 7.36 -14.32
N LEU A 461 11.08 8.66 -14.19
CA LEU A 461 11.97 9.16 -13.14
C LEU A 461 11.40 8.90 -11.73
N CYS A 462 10.07 9.07 -11.54
CA CYS A 462 9.40 8.72 -10.29
C CYS A 462 9.48 7.21 -9.97
N ARG A 463 9.49 6.36 -11.00
CA ARG A 463 9.66 4.91 -10.86
C ARG A 463 11.10 4.54 -10.52
N GLN A 464 12.09 5.18 -11.13
CA GLN A 464 13.51 4.90 -10.87
C GLN A 464 13.96 5.36 -9.47
N ALA A 465 13.38 6.45 -8.97
CA ALA A 465 13.66 6.97 -7.62
C ALA A 465 13.31 5.97 -6.49
N LEU A 466 12.53 4.92 -6.78
CA LEU A 466 12.26 3.80 -5.86
C LEU A 466 13.53 3.09 -5.37
N TYR A 467 14.59 3.11 -6.18
CA TYR A 467 15.80 2.31 -5.97
C TYR A 467 16.99 3.14 -5.49
N ALA A 468 16.81 4.46 -5.35
CA ALA A 468 17.84 5.36 -4.85
C ALA A 468 17.81 5.38 -3.31
N PRO A 469 18.95 5.17 -2.62
CA PRO A 469 18.99 5.35 -1.18
C PRO A 469 18.61 6.79 -0.83
N VAL A 470 17.74 6.97 0.17
CA VAL A 470 17.44 8.29 0.72
C VAL A 470 18.78 8.90 1.16
N PRO A 471 19.20 10.05 0.62
CA PRO A 471 20.49 10.62 0.98
C PRO A 471 20.55 10.87 2.48
N CYS A 472 21.52 10.26 3.17
CA CYS A 472 21.81 10.57 4.56
C CYS A 472 22.38 11.99 4.63
N HIS A 473 21.55 12.93 5.09
CA HIS A 473 21.81 14.37 5.25
C HIS A 473 22.23 15.14 3.99
N PRO A 474 21.54 16.24 3.64
CA PRO A 474 22.15 17.26 2.79
C PRO A 474 23.30 17.90 3.59
N ARG A 475 24.52 17.87 3.03
CA ARG A 475 25.69 18.59 3.58
C ARG A 475 25.54 20.09 3.44
#